data_AF-A0A936IIQ4-F1
#
_entry.id   AF-A0A936IIQ4-F1
#
_cell.length_a   1.000
_cell.length_b   1.000
_cell.length_c   1.000
_cell.angle_alpha   90.00
_cell.angle_beta   90.00
_cell.angle_gamma   90.00
#
_symmetry.space_group_name_H-M   'P 1'
#
loop_
_entity.id
_entity.type
_entity.pdbx_description
1 polymer ?
#
loop_
_entity_poly.entity_id
_entity_poly.type
_entity_poly.pdbx_seq_one_letter_code
_entity_poly.pdbx_strand_id
1 'polypeptide(L)'
;MPPRSSQRKRSGAVFALMVMAVAGVLCMPGRAADLRVHQTRYYVLHTDLDERHVLEAKLRLGLMAEEYNRRLQGLAGTVRDRLPFYLFKNMKDYLAAGGPPGSAGVFDGTKLMALASEKYPAEMWATVQHEGFHQFLLAAVGPGIPIWANEGLAEYFAHGQFTGDQFLTGLIPPARLAVVKEKIRKGSFKPLVDMVRLKHAVWNVEMDGSNYDQAWSMVHFLAHADDGRYQQPFLAFLREVSRRMEPERAWRQQFGDDFGAFERRWSEWWLEQPENPTADLYGEVVLSTLTSFYARARAMKQSFASADEFFEQAKEAKLQAHPEDWLPPWLLEQALKAAPHVGTWSLTGPKNRQILVLTLPSGRVLEGHFTIKGERVTGVEIRQGRRSRR
;
A
#
# COMPACT_ATOMS: atom_id res chain seq x y z
N MET A 1 15.75 -41.46 25.00
CA MET A 1 14.69 -41.18 24.02
C MET A 1 13.49 -40.55 24.73
N PRO A 2 13.28 -39.24 24.60
CA PRO A 2 11.97 -38.61 24.79
C PRO A 2 11.51 -37.91 23.49
N PRO A 3 10.19 -37.64 23.32
CA PRO A 3 9.63 -37.29 22.03
C PRO A 3 9.86 -35.81 21.68
N ARG A 4 10.19 -35.57 20.41
CA ARG A 4 10.27 -34.25 19.76
C ARG A 4 8.87 -33.66 19.60
N SER A 5 8.59 -32.54 20.25
CA SER A 5 7.44 -31.69 19.95
C SER A 5 7.82 -30.70 18.85
N SER A 6 7.42 -30.99 17.61
CA SER A 6 7.56 -30.07 16.50
C SER A 6 6.47 -28.99 16.58
N GLN A 7 6.81 -27.81 17.09
CA GLN A 7 6.01 -26.61 16.88
C GLN A 7 6.14 -26.19 15.40
N ARG A 8 5.11 -26.47 14.60
CA ARG A 8 4.94 -25.86 13.28
C ARG A 8 4.70 -24.37 13.45
N LYS A 9 5.69 -23.55 13.11
CA LYS A 9 5.51 -22.11 12.87
C LYS A 9 4.55 -21.93 11.69
N ARG A 10 3.41 -21.29 11.93
CA ARG A 10 2.49 -20.83 10.88
C ARG A 10 3.11 -19.59 10.24
N SER A 11 3.73 -19.75 9.09
CA SER A 11 4.06 -18.63 8.19
C SER A 11 2.78 -18.20 7.48
N GLY A 12 2.35 -16.97 7.71
CA GLY A 12 1.25 -16.35 6.97
C GLY A 12 1.70 -16.00 5.56
N ALA A 13 1.36 -16.86 4.60
CA ALA A 13 1.34 -16.51 3.18
C ALA A 13 -0.09 -16.04 2.87
N VAL A 14 -0.26 -14.76 2.56
CA VAL A 14 -1.48 -14.24 1.94
C VAL A 14 -1.45 -14.76 0.50
N PHE A 15 -2.16 -15.86 0.24
CA PHE A 15 -2.25 -16.45 -1.10
C PHE A 15 -3.34 -15.71 -1.88
N ALA A 16 -2.95 -15.19 -3.04
CA ALA A 16 -3.82 -14.50 -3.98
C ALA A 16 -4.92 -15.43 -4.51
N LEU A 17 -6.03 -14.78 -4.88
CA LEU A 17 -7.35 -15.28 -5.19
C LEU A 17 -7.40 -16.43 -6.23
N MET A 18 -8.23 -17.43 -5.93
CA MET A 18 -8.62 -18.50 -6.85
C MET A 18 -9.81 -18.00 -7.70
N VAL A 19 -9.59 -17.69 -8.99
CA VAL A 19 -10.69 -17.47 -9.94
C VAL A 19 -11.17 -18.84 -10.44
N MET A 20 -12.25 -19.35 -9.88
CA MET A 20 -12.96 -20.51 -10.44
C MET A 20 -14.04 -20.04 -11.42
N ALA A 21 -14.04 -20.61 -12.62
CA ALA A 21 -15.12 -20.48 -13.58
C ALA A 21 -16.40 -21.12 -13.00
N VAL A 22 -17.46 -20.34 -12.83
CA VAL A 22 -18.75 -20.79 -12.27
C VAL A 22 -19.68 -21.22 -13.39
N ALA A 23 -20.14 -22.48 -13.33
CA ALA A 23 -21.35 -22.94 -14.02
C ALA A 23 -22.58 -22.33 -13.33
N GLY A 24 -23.47 -21.72 -14.13
CA GLY A 24 -24.53 -20.83 -13.65
C GLY A 24 -25.52 -21.46 -12.68
N VAL A 25 -25.59 -20.88 -11.48
CA VAL A 25 -26.77 -20.96 -10.60
C VAL A 25 -27.45 -19.60 -10.67
N LEU A 26 -28.72 -19.60 -11.10
CA LEU A 26 -29.57 -18.41 -11.12
C LEU A 26 -29.81 -17.96 -9.67
N CYS A 27 -29.04 -16.97 -9.22
CA CYS A 27 -29.24 -16.29 -7.96
C CYS A 27 -30.37 -15.27 -8.15
N MET A 28 -31.48 -15.44 -7.43
CA MET A 28 -32.54 -14.43 -7.37
C MET A 28 -31.96 -13.12 -6.83
N PRO A 29 -32.28 -11.94 -7.42
CA PRO A 29 -31.75 -10.67 -6.95
C PRO A 29 -32.27 -10.40 -5.53
N GLY A 30 -31.38 -10.53 -4.55
CA GLY A 30 -31.62 -10.05 -3.20
C GLY A 30 -31.86 -8.54 -3.24
N ARG A 31 -32.83 -8.06 -2.48
CA ARG A 31 -33.10 -6.63 -2.29
C ARG A 31 -31.78 -5.97 -1.88
N ALA A 32 -31.26 -5.06 -2.71
CA ALA A 32 -30.01 -4.36 -2.44
C ALA A 32 -30.10 -3.75 -1.03
N ALA A 33 -29.11 -4.01 -0.19
CA ALA A 33 -29.01 -3.38 1.13
C ALA A 33 -29.13 -1.86 0.94
N ASP A 34 -29.89 -1.20 1.81
CA ASP A 34 -30.06 0.26 1.77
C ASP A 34 -28.77 0.91 2.28
N LEU A 35 -27.76 0.96 1.41
CA LEU A 35 -26.42 1.45 1.73
C LEU A 35 -26.44 2.98 1.78
N ARG A 36 -25.86 3.55 2.84
CA ARG A 36 -25.64 4.99 2.91
C ARG A 36 -24.62 5.40 1.87
N VAL A 37 -24.88 6.54 1.21
CA VAL A 37 -24.05 7.08 0.15
C VAL A 37 -23.28 8.29 0.63
N HIS A 38 -21.97 8.26 0.46
CA HIS A 38 -21.07 9.35 0.82
C HIS A 38 -20.21 9.77 -0.37
N GLN A 39 -20.32 11.04 -0.75
CA GLN A 39 -19.50 11.62 -1.80
C GLN A 39 -18.14 12.02 -1.23
N THR A 40 -17.06 11.67 -1.93
CA THR A 40 -15.70 12.13 -1.64
C THR A 40 -15.13 12.86 -2.86
N ARG A 41 -13.87 13.29 -2.80
CA ARG A 41 -13.22 13.91 -3.97
C ARG A 41 -13.15 12.96 -5.16
N TYR A 42 -12.77 11.70 -4.93
CA TYR A 42 -12.49 10.73 -5.99
C TYR A 42 -13.46 9.55 -6.04
N TYR A 43 -14.26 9.32 -5.00
CA TYR A 43 -15.12 8.14 -4.88
C TYR A 43 -16.55 8.49 -4.48
N VAL A 44 -17.48 7.63 -4.87
CA VAL A 44 -18.81 7.50 -4.28
C VAL A 44 -18.79 6.26 -3.39
N LEU A 45 -18.75 6.46 -2.07
CA LEU A 45 -18.72 5.38 -1.08
C LEU A 45 -20.14 4.95 -0.71
N HIS A 46 -20.44 3.67 -0.89
CA HIS A 46 -21.67 3.01 -0.46
C HIS A 46 -21.35 2.07 0.70
N THR A 47 -21.94 2.27 1.88
CA THR A 47 -21.62 1.43 3.05
C THR A 47 -22.72 1.40 4.10
N ASP A 48 -22.75 0.31 4.87
CA ASP A 48 -23.56 0.11 6.07
C ASP A 48 -22.74 0.24 7.37
N LEU A 49 -21.43 0.54 7.29
CA LEU A 49 -20.54 0.74 8.44
C LEU A 49 -20.77 2.05 9.18
N ASP A 50 -20.48 2.09 10.48
CA ASP A 50 -20.65 3.29 11.31
C ASP A 50 -19.81 4.51 10.85
N GLU A 51 -20.12 5.68 11.44
CA GLU A 51 -19.49 6.95 11.06
C GLU A 51 -17.95 6.96 11.21
N ARG A 52 -17.37 6.19 12.14
CA ARG A 52 -15.90 6.17 12.29
C ARG A 52 -15.23 5.47 11.11
N HIS A 53 -15.81 4.36 10.67
CA HIS A 53 -15.35 3.66 9.47
C HIS A 53 -15.55 4.51 8.21
N VAL A 54 -16.65 5.26 8.12
CA VAL A 54 -16.89 6.21 7.04
C VAL A 54 -15.83 7.32 7.03
N LEU A 55 -15.45 7.87 8.18
CA LEU A 55 -14.38 8.88 8.29
C LEU A 55 -13.02 8.32 7.83
N GLU A 56 -12.64 7.13 8.29
CA GLU A 56 -11.40 6.47 7.84
C GLU A 56 -11.40 6.25 6.34
N ALA A 57 -12.50 5.68 5.80
CA ALA A 57 -12.61 5.39 4.38
C ALA A 57 -12.50 6.67 3.54
N LYS A 58 -13.21 7.75 3.89
CA LYS A 58 -13.14 9.03 3.17
C LYS A 58 -11.73 9.57 3.10
N LEU A 59 -11.02 9.59 4.23
CA LEU A 59 -9.65 10.09 4.33
C LEU A 59 -8.68 9.22 3.53
N ARG A 60 -8.70 7.91 3.77
CA ARG A 60 -7.76 6.96 3.17
C ARG A 60 -7.96 6.87 1.65
N LEU A 61 -9.20 6.82 1.16
CA LEU A 61 -9.50 6.79 -0.28
C LEU A 61 -9.00 8.05 -1.00
N GLY A 62 -9.13 9.21 -0.36
CA GLY A 62 -8.61 10.47 -0.86
C GLY A 62 -7.09 10.42 -1.08
N LEU A 63 -6.37 10.08 -0.02
CA LEU A 63 -4.91 10.01 -0.03
C LEU A 63 -4.38 8.88 -0.91
N MET A 64 -5.10 7.76 -0.99
CA MET A 64 -4.77 6.63 -1.86
C MET A 64 -4.82 7.04 -3.34
N ALA A 65 -5.89 7.69 -3.78
CA ALA A 65 -6.00 8.19 -5.16
C ALA A 65 -4.95 9.28 -5.46
N GLU A 66 -4.63 10.14 -4.49
CA GLU A 66 -3.57 11.14 -4.65
C GLU A 66 -2.19 10.49 -4.80
N GLU A 67 -1.91 9.43 -4.06
CA GLU A 67 -0.66 8.68 -4.19
C GLU A 67 -0.55 7.98 -5.56
N TYR A 68 -1.64 7.39 -6.07
CA TYR A 68 -1.65 6.83 -7.43
C TYR A 68 -1.35 7.89 -8.48
N ASN A 69 -2.03 9.04 -8.41
CA ASN A 69 -1.81 10.16 -9.33
C ASN A 69 -0.36 10.67 -9.27
N ARG A 70 0.20 10.80 -8.06
CA ARG A 70 1.56 11.28 -7.85
C ARG A 70 2.59 10.32 -8.44
N ARG A 71 2.44 9.02 -8.20
CA ARG A 71 3.39 7.99 -8.68
C ARG A 71 3.29 7.74 -10.18
N LEU A 72 2.12 7.94 -10.77
CA LEU A 72 1.87 7.78 -12.21
C LEU A 72 1.73 9.12 -12.93
N GLN A 73 2.30 10.18 -12.37
CA GLN A 73 2.27 11.51 -12.97
C GLN A 73 2.91 11.45 -14.37
N GLY A 74 2.19 11.95 -15.37
CA GLY A 74 2.62 11.93 -16.77
C GLY A 74 2.28 10.65 -17.55
N LEU A 75 1.72 9.63 -16.89
CA LEU A 75 1.04 8.50 -17.53
C LEU A 75 -0.48 8.67 -17.48
N ALA A 76 -0.99 8.93 -16.27
CA ALA A 76 -2.42 9.01 -15.99
C ALA A 76 -3.03 10.33 -16.48
N GLY A 77 -4.18 10.24 -17.15
CA GLY A 77 -5.10 11.37 -17.22
C GLY A 77 -5.70 11.66 -15.84
N THR A 78 -6.42 12.77 -15.70
CA THR A 78 -7.15 13.05 -14.46
C THR A 78 -8.34 12.10 -14.35
N VAL A 79 -8.53 11.43 -13.21
CA VAL A 79 -9.80 10.76 -12.88
C VAL A 79 -10.89 11.83 -12.86
N ARG A 80 -11.77 11.82 -13.87
CA ARG A 80 -12.78 12.88 -14.09
C ARG A 80 -14.05 12.64 -13.29
N ASP A 81 -14.43 11.38 -13.17
CA ASP A 81 -15.65 10.94 -12.50
C ASP A 81 -15.33 10.29 -11.17
N ARG A 82 -16.24 10.43 -10.20
CA ARG A 82 -16.10 9.73 -8.92
C ARG A 82 -16.31 8.24 -9.12
N LEU A 83 -15.37 7.46 -8.61
CA LEU A 83 -15.34 6.01 -8.76
C LEU A 83 -16.27 5.34 -7.72
N PRO A 84 -17.15 4.41 -8.13
CA PRO A 84 -18.03 3.75 -7.19
C PRO A 84 -17.26 2.73 -6.33
N PHE A 85 -17.42 2.83 -5.01
CA PHE A 85 -16.85 1.90 -4.04
C PHE A 85 -17.90 1.45 -3.03
N TYR A 86 -18.05 0.15 -2.88
CA TYR A 86 -18.95 -0.48 -1.93
C TYR A 86 -18.16 -1.17 -0.83
N LEU A 87 -18.33 -0.73 0.41
CA LEU A 87 -17.68 -1.31 1.57
C LEU A 87 -18.74 -1.91 2.49
N PHE A 88 -18.80 -3.23 2.55
CA PHE A 88 -19.83 -3.96 3.26
C PHE A 88 -19.35 -4.38 4.65
N LYS A 89 -20.24 -4.30 5.64
CA LYS A 89 -20.00 -4.85 6.98
C LYS A 89 -20.03 -6.37 7.02
N ASN A 90 -20.88 -6.98 6.19
CA ASN A 90 -21.17 -8.41 6.28
C ASN A 90 -20.99 -9.12 4.92
N MET A 91 -20.58 -10.39 5.00
CA MET A 91 -20.28 -11.22 3.83
C MET A 91 -21.51 -11.44 2.94
N LYS A 92 -22.71 -11.57 3.53
CA LYS A 92 -23.94 -11.85 2.77
C LYS A 92 -24.22 -10.77 1.73
N ASP A 93 -24.12 -9.50 2.13
CA ASP A 93 -24.41 -8.37 1.25
C ASP A 93 -23.30 -8.16 0.21
N TYR A 94 -22.03 -8.40 0.60
CA TYR A 94 -20.90 -8.44 -0.33
C TYR A 94 -21.12 -9.48 -1.44
N LEU A 95 -21.49 -10.72 -1.09
CA LEU A 95 -21.77 -11.78 -2.07
C LEU A 95 -23.00 -11.43 -2.93
N ALA A 96 -24.06 -10.89 -2.32
CA ALA A 96 -25.27 -10.48 -3.03
C ALA A 96 -25.00 -9.35 -4.05
N ALA A 97 -24.01 -8.49 -3.79
CA ALA A 97 -23.57 -7.44 -4.71
C ALA A 97 -22.66 -7.93 -5.85
N GLY A 98 -22.33 -9.23 -5.88
CA GLY A 98 -21.45 -9.84 -6.88
C GLY A 98 -20.01 -10.06 -6.43
N GLY A 99 -19.71 -9.87 -5.13
CA GLY A 99 -18.41 -10.18 -4.55
C GLY A 99 -18.07 -11.69 -4.65
N PRO A 100 -16.85 -12.07 -5.09
CA PRO A 100 -16.43 -13.47 -5.16
C PRO A 100 -16.34 -14.12 -3.78
N PRO A 101 -16.87 -15.34 -3.59
CA PRO A 101 -16.68 -16.12 -2.37
C PRO A 101 -15.20 -16.31 -2.05
N GLY A 102 -14.83 -16.14 -0.78
CA GLY A 102 -13.44 -16.30 -0.32
C GLY A 102 -12.53 -15.10 -0.59
N SER A 103 -13.02 -14.03 -1.22
CA SER A 103 -12.29 -12.77 -1.36
C SER A 103 -12.66 -11.74 -0.30
N ALA A 104 -11.69 -10.89 0.07
CA ALA A 104 -11.89 -9.70 0.89
C ALA A 104 -12.24 -8.45 0.06
N GLY A 105 -12.09 -8.51 -1.27
CA GLY A 105 -12.46 -7.43 -2.17
C GLY A 105 -12.28 -7.78 -3.65
N VAL A 106 -12.82 -6.94 -4.53
CA VAL A 106 -12.72 -7.11 -5.98
C VAL A 106 -13.02 -5.79 -6.68
N PHE A 107 -12.33 -5.52 -7.79
CA PHE A 107 -12.80 -4.61 -8.81
C PHE A 107 -13.38 -5.40 -9.99
N ASP A 108 -14.69 -5.25 -10.25
CA ASP A 108 -15.39 -6.04 -11.27
C ASP A 108 -15.34 -5.44 -12.69
N GLY A 109 -14.51 -4.39 -12.89
CA GLY A 109 -14.47 -3.59 -14.11
C GLY A 109 -15.39 -2.37 -14.08
N THR A 110 -16.32 -2.30 -13.13
CA THR A 110 -17.25 -1.16 -12.98
C THR A 110 -17.19 -0.54 -11.58
N LYS A 111 -17.15 -1.37 -10.54
CA LYS A 111 -17.17 -0.94 -9.14
C LYS A 111 -16.16 -1.71 -8.31
N LEU A 112 -15.58 -1.00 -7.35
CA LEU A 112 -14.79 -1.59 -6.28
C LEU A 112 -15.73 -2.09 -5.20
N MET A 113 -15.47 -3.30 -4.69
CA MET A 113 -16.19 -3.89 -3.58
C MET A 113 -15.20 -4.43 -2.55
N ALA A 114 -15.49 -4.28 -1.27
CA ALA A 114 -14.69 -4.89 -0.21
C ALA A 114 -15.55 -5.27 1.00
N LEU A 115 -15.08 -6.28 1.73
CA LEU A 115 -15.63 -6.68 3.03
C LEU A 115 -14.79 -6.06 4.15
N ALA A 116 -15.43 -5.29 5.01
CA ALA A 116 -14.80 -4.69 6.17
C ALA A 116 -14.36 -5.76 7.18
N SER A 117 -13.23 -5.53 7.84
CA SER A 117 -12.69 -6.43 8.85
C SER A 117 -12.05 -5.65 9.99
N GLU A 118 -12.66 -5.69 11.18
CA GLU A 118 -12.07 -5.14 12.40
C GLU A 118 -10.90 -6.00 12.89
N LYS A 119 -10.91 -7.30 12.59
CA LYS A 119 -9.87 -8.25 13.01
C LYS A 119 -8.59 -8.14 12.18
N TYR A 120 -8.74 -7.79 10.91
CA TYR A 120 -7.65 -7.73 9.92
C TYR A 120 -7.78 -6.46 9.06
N PRO A 121 -7.76 -5.25 9.67
CA PRO A 121 -8.01 -4.00 8.94
C PRO A 121 -6.88 -3.69 7.96
N ALA A 122 -5.63 -4.03 8.28
CA ALA A 122 -4.49 -3.79 7.41
C ALA A 122 -4.59 -4.62 6.12
N GLU A 123 -4.94 -5.90 6.24
CA GLU A 123 -5.11 -6.82 5.12
C GLU A 123 -6.31 -6.44 4.23
N MET A 124 -7.42 -6.02 4.86
CA MET A 124 -8.57 -5.47 4.15
C MET A 124 -8.18 -4.24 3.35
N TRP A 125 -7.48 -3.28 3.97
CA TRP A 125 -7.04 -2.09 3.25
C TRP A 125 -5.97 -2.35 2.20
N ALA A 126 -5.09 -3.34 2.38
CA ALA A 126 -4.15 -3.76 1.33
C ALA A 126 -4.91 -4.30 0.12
N THR A 127 -5.99 -5.05 0.34
CA THR A 127 -6.89 -5.53 -0.73
C THR A 127 -7.60 -4.36 -1.42
N VAL A 128 -8.15 -3.41 -0.66
CA VAL A 128 -8.77 -2.20 -1.22
C VAL A 128 -7.77 -1.38 -2.04
N GLN A 129 -6.50 -1.30 -1.62
CA GLN A 129 -5.45 -0.63 -2.37
C GLN A 129 -5.07 -1.38 -3.64
N HIS A 130 -5.05 -2.71 -3.62
CA HIS A 130 -4.80 -3.53 -4.81
C HIS A 130 -5.93 -3.34 -5.84
N GLU A 131 -7.17 -3.59 -5.43
CA GLU A 131 -8.33 -3.55 -6.32
C GLU A 131 -8.70 -2.10 -6.72
N GLY A 132 -8.51 -1.15 -5.81
CA GLY A 132 -8.68 0.28 -6.09
C GLY A 132 -7.66 0.80 -7.10
N PHE A 133 -6.45 0.22 -7.16
CA PHE A 133 -5.50 0.54 -8.20
C PHE A 133 -6.00 0.10 -9.59
N HIS A 134 -6.55 -1.11 -9.71
CA HIS A 134 -7.15 -1.58 -10.98
C HIS A 134 -8.26 -0.62 -11.46
N GLN A 135 -9.13 -0.18 -10.54
CA GLN A 135 -10.18 0.78 -10.83
C GLN A 135 -9.61 2.13 -11.28
N PHE A 136 -8.64 2.66 -10.54
CA PHE A 136 -7.96 3.91 -10.88
C PHE A 136 -7.30 3.83 -12.26
N LEU A 137 -6.59 2.74 -12.55
CA LEU A 137 -5.86 2.55 -13.80
C LEU A 137 -6.83 2.49 -14.99
N LEU A 138 -7.95 1.76 -14.86
CA LEU A 138 -8.97 1.73 -15.91
C LEU A 138 -9.56 3.12 -16.17
N ALA A 139 -9.86 3.89 -15.12
CA ALA A 139 -10.47 5.21 -15.25
C ALA A 139 -9.50 6.28 -15.77
N ALA A 140 -8.23 6.23 -15.36
CA ALA A 140 -7.25 7.27 -15.65
C ALA A 140 -6.42 6.99 -16.91
N VAL A 141 -6.25 5.72 -17.29
CA VAL A 141 -5.38 5.27 -18.38
C VAL A 141 -6.12 4.42 -19.41
N GLY A 142 -6.97 3.51 -18.97
CA GLY A 142 -7.70 2.56 -19.81
C GLY A 142 -7.12 1.13 -19.80
N PRO A 143 -7.72 0.19 -20.56
CA PRO A 143 -7.45 -1.25 -20.42
C PRO A 143 -6.16 -1.74 -21.13
N GLY A 144 -5.30 -0.84 -21.60
CA GLY A 144 -4.15 -1.17 -22.46
C GLY A 144 -2.88 -1.61 -21.73
N ILE A 145 -2.85 -1.53 -20.41
CA ILE A 145 -1.66 -1.92 -19.63
C ILE A 145 -1.56 -3.46 -19.58
N PRO A 146 -0.39 -4.04 -19.92
CA PRO A 146 -0.20 -5.49 -19.90
C PRO A 146 -0.35 -6.03 -18.47
N ILE A 147 -0.82 -7.28 -18.36
CA ILE A 147 -1.23 -7.88 -17.09
C ILE A 147 -0.11 -7.85 -16.03
N TRP A 148 1.14 -8.12 -16.41
CA TRP A 148 2.26 -8.09 -15.47
C TRP A 148 2.45 -6.70 -14.85
N ALA A 149 2.30 -5.63 -15.64
CA ALA A 149 2.50 -4.27 -15.15
C ALA A 149 1.29 -3.82 -14.32
N ASN A 150 0.08 -4.23 -14.73
CA ASN A 150 -1.14 -3.95 -14.00
C ASN A 150 -1.10 -4.60 -12.59
N GLU A 151 -0.90 -5.91 -12.53
CA GLU A 151 -0.81 -6.66 -11.27
C GLU A 151 0.41 -6.27 -10.44
N GLY A 152 1.57 -6.05 -11.08
CA GLY A 152 2.78 -5.63 -10.38
C GLY A 152 2.65 -4.26 -9.71
N LEU A 153 1.97 -3.31 -10.36
CA LEU A 153 1.66 -2.01 -9.77
C LEU A 153 0.59 -2.14 -8.67
N ALA A 154 -0.46 -2.93 -8.88
CA ALA A 154 -1.47 -3.20 -7.85
C ALA A 154 -0.83 -3.79 -6.58
N GLU A 155 0.07 -4.77 -6.74
CA GLU A 155 0.88 -5.34 -5.67
C GLU A 155 1.82 -4.32 -5.01
N TYR A 156 2.45 -3.44 -5.80
CA TYR A 156 3.30 -2.37 -5.28
C TYR A 156 2.52 -1.42 -4.37
N PHE A 157 1.33 -1.00 -4.82
CA PHE A 157 0.47 -0.10 -4.07
C PHE A 157 -0.22 -0.78 -2.88
N ALA A 158 -0.49 -2.08 -2.94
CA ALA A 158 -1.04 -2.84 -1.82
C ALA A 158 -0.13 -2.83 -0.59
N HIS A 159 1.18 -2.68 -0.79
CA HIS A 159 2.19 -2.49 0.28
C HIS A 159 2.36 -1.04 0.71
N GLY A 160 1.52 -0.12 0.21
CA GLY A 160 1.47 1.26 0.64
C GLY A 160 1.04 1.40 2.10
N GLN A 161 1.80 2.16 2.88
CA GLN A 161 1.54 2.37 4.29
C GLN A 161 0.84 3.71 4.50
N PHE A 162 -0.42 3.64 4.92
CA PHE A 162 -1.18 4.80 5.38
C PHE A 162 -0.69 5.24 6.76
N THR A 163 -0.35 6.53 6.90
CA THR A 163 0.22 7.08 8.14
C THR A 163 -0.74 8.03 8.87
N GLY A 164 -2.01 8.09 8.47
CA GLY A 164 -2.98 9.08 8.95
C GLY A 164 -3.14 10.28 8.01
N ASP A 165 -2.04 10.80 7.47
CA ASP A 165 -2.06 12.02 6.63
C ASP A 165 -1.48 11.82 5.22
N GLN A 166 -0.86 10.66 4.94
CA GLN A 166 -0.27 10.33 3.64
C GLN A 166 -0.14 8.81 3.44
N PHE A 167 0.27 8.42 2.24
CA PHE A 167 0.76 7.08 1.93
C PHE A 167 2.26 7.12 1.67
N LEU A 168 2.98 6.18 2.29
CA LEU A 168 4.37 5.89 1.95
C LEU A 168 4.44 4.55 1.21
N THR A 169 5.03 4.57 0.03
CA THR A 169 5.13 3.42 -0.89
C THR A 169 6.59 3.07 -1.17
N GLY A 170 6.82 1.86 -1.69
CA GLY A 170 8.17 1.36 -1.97
C GLY A 170 8.79 0.50 -0.86
N LEU A 171 8.03 0.16 0.18
CA LEU A 171 8.47 -0.79 1.19
C LEU A 171 8.69 -2.18 0.59
N ILE A 172 9.70 -2.90 1.09
CA ILE A 172 9.99 -4.28 0.74
C ILE A 172 9.68 -5.15 1.97
N PRO A 173 8.62 -5.97 1.95
CA PRO A 173 8.36 -6.94 3.01
C PRO A 173 9.49 -7.98 3.07
N PRO A 174 10.18 -8.19 4.21
CA PRO A 174 11.29 -9.14 4.29
C PRO A 174 10.92 -10.57 3.90
N ALA A 175 9.69 -11.00 4.24
CA ALA A 175 9.18 -12.31 3.84
C ALA A 175 9.07 -12.45 2.31
N ARG A 176 8.60 -11.40 1.63
CA ARG A 176 8.47 -11.40 0.15
C ARG A 176 9.84 -11.32 -0.52
N LEU A 177 10.77 -10.54 0.03
CA LEU A 177 12.16 -10.51 -0.42
C LEU A 177 12.80 -11.91 -0.36
N ALA A 178 12.59 -12.65 0.72
CA ALA A 178 13.11 -14.01 0.86
C ALA A 178 12.56 -14.94 -0.23
N VAL A 179 11.27 -14.85 -0.53
CA VAL A 179 10.64 -15.62 -1.62
C VAL A 179 11.22 -15.24 -2.99
N VAL A 180 11.35 -13.94 -3.29
CA VAL A 180 11.91 -13.47 -4.57
C VAL A 180 13.35 -13.94 -4.75
N LYS A 181 14.20 -13.77 -3.73
CA LYS A 181 15.59 -14.25 -3.77
C LYS A 181 15.67 -15.76 -3.99
N GLU A 182 14.82 -16.52 -3.34
CA GLU A 182 14.77 -17.97 -3.48
C GLU A 182 14.36 -18.39 -4.90
N LYS A 183 13.34 -17.74 -5.47
CA LYS A 183 12.87 -18.01 -6.83
C LYS A 183 13.93 -17.63 -7.88
N ILE A 184 14.65 -16.52 -7.70
CA ILE A 184 15.79 -16.15 -8.56
C ILE A 184 16.88 -17.22 -8.51
N ARG A 185 17.32 -17.64 -7.30
CA ARG A 185 18.39 -18.65 -7.16
C ARG A 185 18.04 -19.99 -7.77
N LYS A 186 16.75 -20.37 -7.72
CA LYS A 186 16.24 -21.60 -8.31
C LYS A 186 15.96 -21.50 -9.81
N GLY A 187 16.02 -20.30 -10.40
CA GLY A 187 15.60 -20.08 -11.78
C GLY A 187 14.13 -20.43 -12.02
N SER A 188 13.26 -20.24 -11.02
CA SER A 188 11.85 -20.62 -11.09
C SER A 188 10.93 -19.49 -11.56
N PHE A 189 11.50 -18.32 -11.90
CA PHE A 189 10.77 -17.26 -12.58
C PHE A 189 10.74 -17.50 -14.09
N LYS A 190 9.72 -16.94 -14.75
CA LYS A 190 9.61 -17.01 -16.21
C LYS A 190 10.69 -16.15 -16.84
N PRO A 191 11.19 -16.50 -18.04
CA PRO A 191 12.00 -15.58 -18.82
C PRO A 191 11.29 -14.23 -18.96
N LEU A 192 12.03 -13.13 -18.83
CA LEU A 192 11.44 -11.79 -18.79
C LEU A 192 10.58 -11.46 -20.01
N VAL A 193 11.01 -11.88 -21.19
CA VAL A 193 10.27 -11.69 -22.45
C VAL A 193 8.92 -12.40 -22.43
N ASP A 194 8.83 -13.58 -21.82
CA ASP A 194 7.58 -14.34 -21.71
C ASP A 194 6.63 -13.69 -20.72
N MET A 195 7.16 -13.13 -19.62
CA MET A 195 6.37 -12.33 -18.69
C MET A 195 5.81 -11.07 -19.35
N VAL A 196 6.61 -10.35 -20.14
CA VAL A 196 6.18 -9.14 -20.86
C VAL A 196 5.08 -9.45 -21.89
N ARG A 197 5.16 -10.60 -22.56
CA ARG A 197 4.17 -11.08 -23.54
C ARG A 197 2.93 -11.73 -22.92
N LEU A 198 2.95 -12.01 -21.62
CA LEU A 198 1.92 -12.80 -20.95
C LEU A 198 0.54 -12.15 -21.07
N LYS A 199 -0.46 -12.95 -21.43
CA LYS A 199 -1.85 -12.47 -21.58
C LYS A 199 -2.67 -12.83 -20.35
N HIS A 200 -3.69 -12.02 -20.07
CA HIS A 200 -4.60 -12.21 -18.93
C HIS A 200 -5.21 -13.63 -18.88
N ALA A 201 -5.57 -14.21 -20.03
CA ALA A 201 -6.21 -15.53 -20.12
C ALA A 201 -5.34 -16.68 -19.56
N VAL A 202 -4.02 -16.50 -19.50
CA VAL A 202 -3.07 -17.52 -19.02
C VAL A 202 -2.35 -17.12 -17.73
N TRP A 203 -2.70 -15.97 -17.14
CA TRP A 203 -2.02 -15.39 -15.98
C TRP A 203 -2.05 -16.30 -14.74
N ASN A 204 -3.17 -16.98 -14.46
CA ASN A 204 -3.33 -17.80 -13.25
C ASN A 204 -3.38 -19.32 -13.55
N VAL A 205 -2.87 -19.78 -14.69
CA VAL A 205 -2.91 -21.22 -15.05
C VAL A 205 -2.09 -22.09 -14.08
N GLU A 206 -0.96 -21.59 -13.60
CA GLU A 206 -0.06 -22.33 -12.69
C GLU A 206 -0.49 -22.25 -11.21
N MET A 207 -1.39 -21.31 -10.86
CA MET A 207 -2.00 -21.13 -9.53
C MET A 207 -1.03 -21.08 -8.32
N ASP A 208 0.24 -20.72 -8.52
CA ASP A 208 1.28 -20.77 -7.47
C ASP A 208 1.73 -19.38 -6.94
N GLY A 209 1.11 -18.31 -7.43
CA GLY A 209 1.44 -16.93 -7.07
C GLY A 209 2.75 -16.38 -7.67
N SER A 210 3.47 -17.18 -8.48
CA SER A 210 4.78 -16.80 -9.00
C SER A 210 4.74 -15.60 -9.94
N ASN A 211 3.66 -15.47 -10.72
CA ASN A 211 3.48 -14.33 -11.59
C ASN A 211 3.35 -13.01 -10.82
N TYR A 212 2.65 -13.00 -9.67
CA TYR A 212 2.54 -11.82 -8.81
C TYR A 212 3.87 -11.45 -8.17
N ASP A 213 4.64 -12.43 -7.68
CA ASP A 213 5.96 -12.19 -7.10
C ASP A 213 6.93 -11.61 -8.14
N GLN A 214 6.94 -12.16 -9.36
CA GLN A 214 7.79 -11.66 -10.44
C GLN A 214 7.35 -10.28 -10.91
N ALA A 215 6.06 -10.05 -11.14
CA ALA A 215 5.54 -8.75 -11.56
C ALA A 215 5.79 -7.65 -10.52
N TRP A 216 5.51 -7.92 -9.25
CA TRP A 216 5.81 -6.99 -8.15
C TRP A 216 7.30 -6.63 -8.10
N SER A 217 8.17 -7.64 -8.20
CA SER A 217 9.61 -7.44 -8.11
C SER A 217 10.19 -6.74 -9.35
N MET A 218 9.61 -6.92 -10.53
CA MET A 218 9.92 -6.14 -11.73
C MET A 218 9.51 -4.67 -11.56
N VAL A 219 8.27 -4.41 -11.13
CA VAL A 219 7.76 -3.05 -10.91
C VAL A 219 8.57 -2.31 -9.85
N HIS A 220 8.91 -2.98 -8.75
CA HIS A 220 9.71 -2.38 -7.68
C HIS A 220 11.12 -2.05 -8.15
N PHE A 221 11.78 -2.95 -8.90
CA PHE A 221 13.06 -2.66 -9.55
C PHE A 221 12.97 -1.47 -10.50
N LEU A 222 11.96 -1.43 -11.38
CA LEU A 222 11.76 -0.32 -12.32
C LEU A 222 11.50 1.02 -11.60
N ALA A 223 10.90 0.98 -10.41
CA ALA A 223 10.62 2.16 -9.61
C ALA A 223 11.83 2.66 -8.79
N HIS A 224 12.74 1.77 -8.35
CA HIS A 224 13.71 2.12 -7.30
C HIS A 224 15.17 1.73 -7.60
N ALA A 225 15.42 0.79 -8.50
CA ALA A 225 16.78 0.33 -8.75
C ALA A 225 17.65 1.40 -9.42
N ASP A 226 18.95 1.30 -9.20
CA ASP A 226 19.98 2.15 -9.80
C ASP A 226 19.67 3.65 -9.66
N ASP A 227 19.36 4.07 -8.43
CA ASP A 227 18.98 5.45 -8.08
C ASP A 227 17.80 6.00 -8.92
N GLY A 228 16.84 5.14 -9.24
CA GLY A 228 15.64 5.49 -10.00
C GLY A 228 15.85 5.62 -11.50
N ARG A 229 16.97 5.12 -12.05
CA ARG A 229 17.31 5.17 -13.48
C ARG A 229 16.18 4.71 -14.41
N TYR A 230 15.39 3.73 -13.99
CA TYR A 230 14.35 3.12 -14.82
C TYR A 230 12.97 3.78 -14.72
N GLN A 231 12.78 4.77 -13.83
CA GLN A 231 11.46 5.39 -13.60
C GLN A 231 10.88 6.03 -14.86
N GLN A 232 11.66 6.88 -15.55
CA GLN A 232 11.20 7.56 -16.76
C GLN A 232 10.98 6.61 -17.94
N PRO A 233 11.91 5.68 -18.25
CA PRO A 233 11.65 4.63 -19.22
C PRO A 233 10.40 3.79 -18.92
N PHE A 234 10.14 3.47 -17.64
CA PHE A 234 8.96 2.71 -17.26
C PHE A 234 7.66 3.50 -17.47
N LEU A 235 7.62 4.79 -17.11
CA LEU A 235 6.48 5.64 -17.40
C LEU A 235 6.25 5.79 -18.92
N ALA A 236 7.31 5.88 -19.71
CA ALA A 236 7.23 5.91 -21.17
C ALA A 236 6.68 4.58 -21.73
N PHE A 237 7.16 3.44 -21.23
CA PHE A 237 6.65 2.11 -21.58
C PHE A 237 5.14 2.02 -21.31
N LEU A 238 4.70 2.38 -20.10
CA LEU A 238 3.29 2.36 -19.74
C LEU A 238 2.42 3.25 -20.64
N ARG A 239 2.97 4.40 -21.08
CA ARG A 239 2.29 5.33 -22.00
C ARG A 239 2.17 4.77 -23.41
N GLU A 240 3.15 3.99 -23.86
CA GLU A 240 3.14 3.40 -25.20
C GLU A 240 2.16 2.23 -25.28
N VAL A 241 2.18 1.35 -24.28
CA VAL A 241 1.24 0.21 -24.23
C VAL A 241 -0.20 0.67 -24.00
N SER A 242 -0.43 1.74 -23.23
CA SER A 242 -1.77 2.33 -23.12
C SER A 242 -2.30 2.89 -24.45
N ARG A 243 -1.39 3.29 -25.35
CA ARG A 243 -1.68 3.69 -26.73
C ARG A 243 -1.70 2.52 -27.71
N ARG A 244 -1.84 1.29 -27.20
CA ARG A 244 -1.94 0.04 -27.96
C ARG A 244 -0.67 -0.34 -28.73
N MET A 245 0.50 0.18 -28.33
CA MET A 245 1.75 -0.43 -28.78
C MET A 245 1.86 -1.84 -28.20
N GLU A 246 2.34 -2.78 -29.01
CA GLU A 246 2.60 -4.15 -28.55
C GLU A 246 3.65 -4.12 -27.41
N PRO A 247 3.42 -4.82 -26.27
CA PRO A 247 4.29 -4.74 -25.09
C PRO A 247 5.77 -5.02 -25.32
N GLU A 248 6.13 -6.04 -26.09
CA GLU A 248 7.54 -6.34 -26.37
C GLU A 248 8.19 -5.22 -27.19
N ARG A 249 7.49 -4.68 -28.20
CA ARG A 249 7.97 -3.54 -28.98
C ARG A 249 8.20 -2.31 -28.09
N ALA A 250 7.24 -1.99 -27.21
CA ALA A 250 7.39 -0.89 -26.26
C ALA A 250 8.56 -1.12 -25.31
N TRP A 251 8.75 -2.36 -24.84
CA TRP A 251 9.88 -2.72 -23.99
C TRP A 251 11.21 -2.46 -24.70
N ARG A 252 11.37 -2.97 -25.92
CA ARG A 252 12.60 -2.78 -26.72
C ARG A 252 12.93 -1.31 -26.93
N GLN A 253 11.90 -0.48 -27.13
CA GLN A 253 12.07 0.95 -27.31
C GLN A 253 12.60 1.66 -26.04
N GLN A 254 12.16 1.23 -24.85
CA GLN A 254 12.51 1.91 -23.60
C GLN A 254 13.72 1.31 -22.87
N PHE A 255 13.94 0.00 -23.03
CA PHE A 255 14.94 -0.76 -22.26
C PHE A 255 15.98 -1.47 -23.14
N GLY A 256 15.79 -1.48 -24.46
CA GLY A 256 16.66 -2.15 -25.43
C GLY A 256 16.26 -3.59 -25.72
N ASP A 257 16.95 -4.21 -26.69
CA ASP A 257 16.62 -5.54 -27.21
C ASP A 257 17.12 -6.72 -26.36
N ASP A 258 18.09 -6.49 -25.47
CA ASP A 258 18.70 -7.54 -24.65
C ASP A 258 17.92 -7.79 -23.35
N PHE A 259 16.80 -8.51 -23.48
CA PHE A 259 16.01 -8.98 -22.33
C PHE A 259 16.86 -9.77 -21.33
N GLY A 260 17.84 -10.54 -21.81
CA GLY A 260 18.70 -11.36 -20.95
C GLY A 260 19.63 -10.51 -20.08
N ALA A 261 20.20 -9.43 -20.62
CA ALA A 261 20.97 -8.48 -19.83
C ALA A 261 20.11 -7.77 -18.78
N PHE A 262 18.89 -7.38 -19.14
CA PHE A 262 17.97 -6.78 -18.18
C PHE A 262 17.61 -7.77 -17.06
N GLU A 263 17.27 -9.01 -17.40
CA GLU A 263 16.93 -10.07 -16.44
C GLU A 263 18.09 -10.38 -15.48
N ARG A 264 19.34 -10.39 -15.97
CA ARG A 264 20.53 -10.51 -15.12
C ARG A 264 20.66 -9.35 -14.15
N ARG A 265 20.58 -8.10 -14.65
CA ARG A 265 20.70 -6.90 -13.78
C ARG A 265 19.61 -6.86 -12.72
N TRP A 266 18.36 -7.16 -13.10
CA TRP A 266 17.24 -7.28 -12.17
C TRP A 266 17.48 -8.33 -11.09
N SER A 267 17.94 -9.51 -11.49
CA SER A 267 18.26 -10.61 -10.56
C SER A 267 19.38 -10.22 -9.58
N GLU A 268 20.47 -9.66 -10.10
CA GLU A 268 21.61 -9.17 -9.32
C GLU A 268 21.16 -8.16 -8.26
N TRP A 269 20.39 -7.15 -8.66
CA TRP A 269 19.91 -6.12 -7.74
C TRP A 269 19.10 -6.70 -6.58
N TRP A 270 18.22 -7.67 -6.84
CA TRP A 270 17.45 -8.34 -5.79
C TRP A 270 18.31 -9.19 -4.87
N LEU A 271 19.29 -9.91 -5.43
CA LEU A 271 20.21 -10.75 -4.64
C LEU A 271 21.14 -9.91 -3.75
N GLU A 272 21.53 -8.72 -4.22
CA GLU A 272 22.38 -7.74 -3.51
C GLU A 272 21.67 -7.04 -2.33
N GLN A 273 20.34 -7.01 -2.30
CA GLN A 273 19.60 -6.35 -1.21
C GLN A 273 20.00 -6.93 0.16
N PRO A 274 20.13 -6.12 1.23
CA PRO A 274 20.25 -6.67 2.58
C PRO A 274 18.94 -7.35 3.03
N GLU A 275 18.92 -7.99 4.20
CA GLU A 275 17.71 -8.67 4.71
C GLU A 275 16.53 -7.72 4.95
N ASN A 276 16.80 -6.46 5.27
CA ASN A 276 15.79 -5.42 5.47
C ASN A 276 16.18 -4.14 4.69
N PRO A 277 16.00 -4.13 3.36
CA PRO A 277 16.48 -3.04 2.49
C PRO A 277 15.74 -1.73 2.74
N THR A 278 14.51 -1.78 3.27
CA THR A 278 13.70 -0.60 3.54
C THR A 278 13.53 -0.34 5.04
N ALA A 279 14.49 -0.76 5.88
CA ALA A 279 14.44 -0.57 7.34
C ALA A 279 14.21 0.90 7.74
N ASP A 280 14.93 1.82 7.12
CA ASP A 280 14.79 3.25 7.38
C ASP A 280 13.40 3.77 6.96
N LEU A 281 12.84 3.26 5.85
CA LEU A 281 11.50 3.64 5.39
C LEU A 281 10.40 3.10 6.31
N TYR A 282 10.59 1.92 6.91
CA TYR A 282 9.71 1.46 8.01
C TYR A 282 9.78 2.41 9.20
N GLY A 283 10.97 2.90 9.56
CA GLY A 283 11.13 3.92 10.58
C GLY A 283 10.41 5.24 10.23
N GLU A 284 10.48 5.67 8.98
CA GLU A 284 9.77 6.85 8.47
C GLU A 284 8.24 6.68 8.53
N VAL A 285 7.71 5.49 8.23
CA VAL A 285 6.28 5.17 8.40
C VAL A 285 5.85 5.30 9.86
N VAL A 286 6.63 4.75 10.79
CA VAL A 286 6.33 4.82 12.22
C VAL A 286 6.40 6.27 12.71
N LEU A 287 7.45 7.02 12.33
CA LEU A 287 7.57 8.44 12.68
C LEU A 287 6.43 9.27 12.09
N SER A 288 6.09 9.09 10.81
CA SER A 288 4.97 9.78 10.16
C SER A 288 3.66 9.55 10.91
N THR A 289 3.40 8.30 11.27
CA THR A 289 2.19 7.92 12.00
C THR A 289 2.16 8.52 13.40
N LEU A 290 3.24 8.39 14.17
CA LEU A 290 3.28 8.96 15.52
C LEU A 290 3.27 10.49 15.51
N THR A 291 3.87 11.13 14.51
CA THR A 291 3.80 12.59 14.31
C THR A 291 2.38 13.03 14.00
N SER A 292 1.64 12.25 13.21
CA SER A 292 0.23 12.48 12.90
C SER A 292 -0.66 12.51 14.16
N PHE A 293 -0.50 11.55 15.06
CA PHE A 293 -1.20 11.53 16.35
C PHE A 293 -0.70 12.62 17.31
N TYR A 294 0.61 12.85 17.36
CA TYR A 294 1.22 13.91 18.16
C TYR A 294 0.66 15.29 17.76
N ALA A 295 0.61 15.59 16.46
CA ALA A 295 0.11 16.85 15.92
C ALA A 295 -1.36 17.10 16.32
N ARG A 296 -2.20 16.06 16.31
CA ARG A 296 -3.62 16.14 16.74
C ARG A 296 -3.74 16.45 18.23
N ALA A 297 -2.95 15.78 19.07
CA ALA A 297 -2.88 16.08 20.50
C ALA A 297 -2.40 17.52 20.76
N ARG A 298 -1.40 17.99 20.00
CA ARG A 298 -0.91 19.37 20.04
C ARG A 298 -1.97 20.38 19.59
N ALA A 299 -2.79 20.05 18.59
CA ALA A 299 -3.91 20.89 18.16
C ALA A 299 -4.95 21.07 19.27
N MET A 300 -5.12 20.06 20.12
CA MET A 300 -5.93 20.11 21.36
C MET A 300 -5.16 20.67 22.57
N LYS A 301 -4.04 21.37 22.34
CA LYS A 301 -3.20 22.02 23.37
C LYS A 301 -2.57 21.07 24.39
N GLN A 302 -2.51 19.76 24.13
CA GLN A 302 -1.76 18.84 24.98
C GLN A 302 -0.26 19.09 24.86
N SER A 303 0.48 18.81 25.93
CA SER A 303 1.94 18.91 25.95
C SER A 303 2.54 17.73 26.67
N PHE A 304 3.75 17.35 26.27
CA PHE A 304 4.47 16.20 26.80
C PHE A 304 5.89 16.64 27.12
N ALA A 305 6.40 16.27 28.28
CA ALA A 305 7.75 16.56 28.72
C ALA A 305 8.80 15.75 27.94
N SER A 306 8.45 14.56 27.47
CA SER A 306 9.33 13.66 26.71
C SER A 306 8.55 12.86 25.66
N ALA A 307 9.29 12.18 24.76
CA ALA A 307 8.69 11.24 23.83
C ALA A 307 8.08 10.03 24.56
N ASP A 308 8.69 9.60 25.67
CA ASP A 308 8.18 8.50 26.50
C ASP A 308 6.84 8.85 27.13
N GLU A 309 6.69 10.06 27.68
CA GLU A 309 5.40 10.51 28.23
C GLU A 309 4.32 10.56 27.13
N PHE A 310 4.67 11.04 25.93
CA PHE A 310 3.76 10.98 24.78
C PHE A 310 3.33 9.54 24.47
N PHE A 311 4.26 8.59 24.42
CA PHE A 311 3.95 7.18 24.15
C PHE A 311 3.14 6.53 25.26
N GLU A 312 3.38 6.86 26.53
CA GLU A 312 2.57 6.39 27.66
C GLU A 312 1.13 6.88 27.54
N GLN A 313 0.93 8.19 27.36
CA GLN A 313 -0.41 8.75 27.17
C GLN A 313 -1.11 8.19 25.92
N ALA A 314 -0.35 7.89 24.86
CA ALA A 314 -0.86 7.25 23.66
C ALA A 314 -1.35 5.81 23.92
N LYS A 315 -0.58 5.00 24.65
CA LYS A 315 -0.96 3.64 25.04
C LYS A 315 -2.19 3.61 25.96
N GLU A 316 -2.35 4.63 26.80
CA GLU A 316 -3.48 4.79 27.71
C GLU A 316 -4.72 5.43 27.05
N ALA A 317 -4.70 5.65 25.74
CA ALA A 317 -5.78 6.29 24.98
C ALA A 317 -6.16 7.69 25.51
N LYS A 318 -5.18 8.45 26.01
CA LYS A 318 -5.35 9.82 26.54
C LYS A 318 -5.10 10.92 25.51
N LEU A 319 -4.75 10.58 24.27
CA LEU A 319 -4.59 11.56 23.20
C LEU A 319 -5.95 12.09 22.77
N GLN A 320 -6.06 13.41 22.70
CA GLN A 320 -7.24 14.13 22.23
C GLN A 320 -7.02 14.53 20.78
N ALA A 321 -8.10 14.54 20.02
CA ALA A 321 -8.14 15.03 18.65
C ALA A 321 -9.50 15.68 18.41
N HIS A 322 -9.54 16.63 17.48
CA HIS A 322 -10.81 17.16 17.00
C HIS A 322 -11.65 16.03 16.39
N PRO A 323 -12.99 15.97 16.60
CA PRO A 323 -13.82 14.84 16.16
C PRO A 323 -13.74 14.51 14.66
N GLU A 324 -13.65 15.51 13.80
CA GLU A 324 -13.49 15.28 12.35
C GLU A 324 -12.03 15.22 11.88
N ASP A 325 -11.05 15.32 12.81
CA ASP A 325 -9.63 14.99 12.56
C ASP A 325 -9.25 13.63 13.18
N TRP A 326 -10.25 12.79 13.43
CA TRP A 326 -10.08 11.49 14.04
C TRP A 326 -9.27 10.54 13.15
N LEU A 327 -8.47 9.68 13.79
CA LEU A 327 -7.73 8.60 13.15
C LEU A 327 -8.05 7.26 13.83
N PRO A 328 -7.95 6.15 13.08
CA PRO A 328 -8.24 4.83 13.61
C PRO A 328 -7.30 4.42 14.76
N PRO A 329 -7.80 3.94 15.91
CA PRO A 329 -6.96 3.48 17.03
C PRO A 329 -6.00 2.35 16.67
N TRP A 330 -6.40 1.43 15.77
CA TRP A 330 -5.56 0.32 15.33
C TRP A 330 -4.26 0.81 14.65
N LEU A 331 -4.30 1.97 13.99
CA LEU A 331 -3.13 2.58 13.36
C LEU A 331 -2.12 3.07 14.42
N LEU A 332 -2.62 3.69 15.50
CA LEU A 332 -1.78 4.09 16.64
C LEU A 332 -1.17 2.87 17.33
N GLU A 333 -1.97 1.83 17.57
CA GLU A 333 -1.52 0.59 18.20
C GLU A 333 -0.37 -0.06 17.41
N GLN A 334 -0.52 -0.17 16.08
CA GLN A 334 0.53 -0.71 15.22
C GLN A 334 1.81 0.13 15.26
N ALA A 335 1.69 1.46 15.19
CA ALA A 335 2.84 2.35 15.25
C ALA A 335 3.56 2.28 16.60
N LEU A 336 2.82 2.28 17.72
CA LEU A 336 3.37 2.14 19.07
C LEU A 336 4.06 0.80 19.29
N LYS A 337 3.53 -0.29 18.71
CA LYS A 337 4.16 -1.62 18.76
C LYS A 337 5.46 -1.66 17.97
N ALA A 338 5.55 -0.95 16.85
CA ALA A 338 6.75 -0.88 16.02
C ALA A 338 7.81 0.10 16.55
N ALA A 339 7.41 1.14 17.28
CA ALA A 339 8.29 2.22 17.75
C ALA A 339 9.58 1.77 18.44
N PRO A 340 9.58 0.77 19.35
CA PRO A 340 10.81 0.32 20.02
C PRO A 340 11.80 -0.40 19.08
N HIS A 341 11.35 -0.83 17.90
CA HIS A 341 12.15 -1.64 16.98
C HIS A 341 12.76 -0.82 15.83
N VAL A 342 12.37 0.44 15.67
CA VAL A 342 12.83 1.28 14.56
C VAL A 342 13.89 2.30 14.94
N GLY A 343 14.16 2.52 16.23
CA GLY A 343 15.21 3.44 16.67
C GLY A 343 14.94 4.06 18.05
N THR A 344 15.66 5.15 18.34
CA THR A 344 15.51 5.90 19.59
C THR A 344 14.74 7.21 19.36
N TRP A 345 13.93 7.58 20.34
CA TRP A 345 12.96 8.67 20.21
C TRP A 345 13.29 9.82 21.14
N SER A 346 12.99 11.04 20.71
CA SER A 346 13.10 12.24 21.55
C SER A 346 12.13 13.33 21.11
N LEU A 347 11.88 14.30 22.00
CA LEU A 347 11.25 15.57 21.63
C LEU A 347 12.32 16.66 21.60
N THR A 348 12.34 17.45 20.53
CA THR A 348 13.31 18.56 20.38
C THR A 348 12.60 19.87 20.05
N GLY A 349 13.25 21.00 20.33
CA GLY A 349 12.70 22.34 20.11
C GLY A 349 12.06 22.98 21.36
N PRO A 350 11.65 24.25 21.27
CA PRO A 350 11.05 24.96 22.39
C PRO A 350 9.67 24.38 22.73
N LYS A 351 9.23 24.48 23.99
CA LYS A 351 7.99 23.85 24.52
C LYS A 351 6.72 24.10 23.66
N ASN A 352 6.64 25.25 22.97
CA ASN A 352 5.51 25.59 22.10
C ASN A 352 5.65 25.06 20.65
N ARG A 353 6.82 24.59 20.23
CA ARG A 353 7.11 24.04 18.89
C ARG A 353 7.93 22.74 18.97
N GLN A 354 7.71 21.95 20.01
CA GLN A 354 8.36 20.64 20.11
C GLN A 354 7.93 19.74 18.96
N ILE A 355 8.90 18.99 18.44
CA ILE A 355 8.72 18.02 17.37
C ILE A 355 9.21 16.65 17.82
N LEU A 356 8.63 15.61 17.24
CA LEU A 356 9.05 14.23 17.46
C LEU A 356 10.26 13.91 16.57
N VAL A 357 11.30 13.31 17.14
CA VAL A 357 12.54 12.97 16.43
C VAL A 357 12.84 11.49 16.63
N LEU A 358 13.16 10.81 15.53
CA LEU A 358 13.59 9.42 15.49
C LEU A 358 15.05 9.34 15.02
N THR A 359 15.91 8.71 15.82
CA THR A 359 17.25 8.32 15.38
C THR A 359 17.25 6.84 15.03
N LEU A 360 17.44 6.53 13.76
CA LEU A 360 17.43 5.18 13.22
C LEU A 360 18.73 4.43 13.55
N PRO A 361 18.72 3.07 13.56
CA PRO A 361 19.94 2.27 13.73
C PRO A 361 21.04 2.58 12.71
N SER A 362 20.68 3.05 11.51
CA SER A 362 21.60 3.52 10.47
C SER A 362 22.34 4.82 10.85
N GLY A 363 21.94 5.47 11.95
CA GLY A 363 22.47 6.77 12.40
C GLY A 363 21.85 7.97 11.66
N ARG A 364 20.88 7.74 10.77
CA ARG A 364 20.03 8.80 10.21
C ARG A 364 19.09 9.33 11.28
N VAL A 365 18.89 10.64 11.26
CA VAL A 365 17.94 11.34 12.15
C VAL A 365 16.79 11.83 11.28
N LEU A 366 15.56 11.51 11.68
CA LEU A 366 14.33 11.96 11.04
C LEU A 366 13.53 12.81 12.02
N GLU A 367 12.97 13.91 11.52
CA GLU A 367 12.21 14.89 12.29
C GLU A 367 10.76 14.96 11.79
N GLY A 368 9.80 14.83 12.69
CA GLY A 368 8.37 14.93 12.42
C GLY A 368 7.85 16.35 12.58
N HIS A 369 7.65 17.02 11.45
CA HIS A 369 7.10 18.38 11.39
C HIS A 369 5.61 18.35 11.09
N PHE A 370 4.87 19.33 11.58
CA PHE A 370 3.44 19.44 11.35
C PHE A 370 2.95 20.89 11.36
N THR A 371 1.82 21.14 10.70
CA THR A 371 1.15 22.44 10.65
C THR A 371 -0.28 22.32 11.18
N ILE A 372 -0.65 23.21 12.09
CA ILE A 372 -1.98 23.28 12.71
C ILE A 372 -2.66 24.58 12.31
N LYS A 373 -3.94 24.50 11.91
CA LYS A 373 -4.81 25.66 11.66
C LYS A 373 -6.09 25.49 12.47
N GLY A 374 -6.29 26.37 13.45
CA GLY A 374 -7.36 26.17 14.45
C GLY A 374 -7.06 24.92 15.30
N GLU A 375 -8.01 24.01 15.41
CA GLU A 375 -7.87 22.73 16.14
C GLU A 375 -7.62 21.54 15.18
N ARG A 376 -7.15 21.82 13.97
CA ARG A 376 -6.99 20.82 12.88
C ARG A 376 -5.56 20.74 12.38
N VAL A 377 -5.08 19.53 12.16
CA VAL A 377 -3.84 19.28 11.43
C VAL A 377 -4.09 19.53 9.94
N THR A 378 -3.17 20.26 9.32
CA THR A 378 -3.24 20.64 7.89
C THR A 378 -2.04 20.15 7.08
N GLY A 379 -1.04 19.61 7.74
CA GLY A 379 0.11 18.99 7.10
C GLY A 379 0.98 18.27 8.11
N VAL A 380 1.54 17.14 7.69
CA VAL A 380 2.57 16.36 8.40
C VAL A 380 3.66 16.07 7.39
N GLU A 381 4.90 16.32 7.77
CA GLU A 381 6.07 16.18 6.90
C GLU A 381 7.24 15.58 7.69
N ILE A 382 7.92 14.59 7.10
CA ILE A 382 9.15 14.07 7.65
C ILE A 382 10.34 14.71 6.95
N ARG A 383 11.26 15.25 7.74
CA ARG A 383 12.48 15.88 7.25
C ARG A 383 13.71 15.15 7.77
N GLN A 384 14.77 15.15 6.97
CA GLN A 384 16.06 14.67 7.43
C GLN A 384 16.65 15.67 8.42
N GLY A 385 16.85 15.23 9.67
CA GLY A 385 17.44 16.03 10.73
C GLY A 385 18.95 16.23 10.51
N ARG A 386 19.48 17.35 11.01
CA ARG A 386 20.93 17.58 11.00
C ARG A 386 21.57 16.67 12.04
N ARG A 387 22.63 15.94 11.66
CA ARG A 387 23.50 15.29 12.66
C ARG A 387 23.98 16.37 13.62
N SER A 388 23.72 16.18 14.92
CA SER A 388 24.45 16.92 15.95
C SER A 388 25.94 16.71 15.69
N ARG A 389 26.64 17.78 15.29
CA ARG A 389 28.10 17.77 15.28
C ARG A 389 28.49 17.66 16.76
N ARG A 390 28.85 16.45 17.18
CA ARG A 390 29.48 16.24 18.48
C ARG A 390 30.82 16.96 18.53
#